data_AF-A0A212RRB7-F1
#
_entry.id   AF-A0A212RRB7-F1
#
_cell.length_a   1.000
_cell.length_b   1.000
_cell.length_c   1.000
_cell.angle_alpha   90.00
_cell.angle_beta   90.00
_cell.angle_gamma   90.00
#
_symmetry.space_group_name_H-M   'P 1'
#
loop_
_entity.id
_entity.type
_entity.pdbx_description
1 polymer ?
#
loop_
_entity_poly.entity_id
_entity_poly.type
_entity_poly.pdbx_seq_one_letter_code
_entity_poly.pdbx_strand_id
1 'polypeptide(L)'
;MRSRIPLVFALSFLIGLGGGLLLAWEIFPPPPGNATPADLAPAYQDLWIVLAAQADLVEGDVTASRRRLEALGLPDLPERVRALAERGLFENWPLSTVQALARLAQALGARSPALVVILATPVPTRLPPSPTLIPTATPSPTPSPSPSPSPTPLPSPSPAPTEQATVTPPAPNGPALLESQARCETTPLLRIYVFDSEGRPRAGVRLWVSGPQGTETLLTGLKPGMGEGYADVQMTPQGTYRLGVERPEPAVVELTAHPCAEVAGQAGWTGWEVRVRLP
;
A
#
# COMPACT_ATOMS: atom_id res chain seq x y z
N MET A 1 9.23 55.33 52.67
CA MET A 1 8.98 54.74 51.33
C MET A 1 9.51 53.31 51.13
N ARG A 2 10.25 52.70 52.08
CA ARG A 2 10.93 51.40 51.89
C ARG A 2 10.09 50.12 52.09
N SER A 3 8.88 50.21 52.67
CA SER A 3 8.07 49.04 53.07
C SER A 3 7.08 48.54 52.01
N ARG A 4 6.81 49.30 50.94
CA ARG A 4 5.82 48.91 49.91
C ARG A 4 6.40 48.07 48.76
N ILE A 5 7.71 48.16 48.55
CA ILE A 5 8.43 47.43 47.50
C ILE A 5 8.34 45.89 47.68
N PRO A 6 8.56 45.30 48.86
CA PRO A 6 8.48 43.84 49.00
C PRO A 6 7.04 43.31 48.80
N LEU A 7 6.03 44.10 49.16
CA LEU A 7 4.62 43.71 49.02
C LEU A 7 4.17 43.68 47.56
N VAL A 8 4.58 44.68 46.76
CA VAL A 8 4.29 44.69 45.33
C VAL A 8 4.99 43.51 44.62
N PHE A 9 6.22 43.19 45.03
CA PHE A 9 6.97 42.06 44.47
C PHE A 9 6.36 40.71 44.82
N ALA A 10 5.88 40.54 46.06
CA ALA A 10 5.19 39.32 46.47
C ALA A 10 3.86 39.14 45.71
N LEU A 11 3.11 40.23 45.49
CA LEU A 11 1.84 40.19 44.76
C LEU A 11 2.05 39.81 43.29
N SER A 12 3.03 40.42 42.62
CA SER A 12 3.35 40.08 41.22
C SER A 12 3.90 38.66 41.07
N PHE A 13 4.70 38.18 42.03
CA PHE A 13 5.17 36.79 42.04
C PHE A 13 4.02 35.80 42.18
N LEU A 14 3.06 36.04 43.08
CA LEU A 14 1.90 35.17 43.25
C LEU A 14 1.00 35.16 42.02
N ILE A 15 0.80 36.31 41.38
CA ILE A 15 0.01 36.41 40.14
C ILE A 15 0.73 35.67 39.00
N GLY A 16 2.05 35.83 38.87
CA GLY A 16 2.85 35.12 37.87
C GLY A 16 2.88 33.61 38.09
N LEU A 17 3.03 33.17 39.34
CA LEU A 17 3.01 31.75 39.70
C LEU A 17 1.64 31.13 39.44
N GLY A 18 0.56 31.81 39.87
CA GLY A 18 -0.81 31.35 39.65
C GLY A 18 -1.18 31.30 38.18
N GLY A 19 -0.82 32.34 37.42
CA GLY A 19 -1.01 32.38 35.97
C GLY A 19 -0.23 31.27 35.26
N GLY A 20 1.04 31.05 35.64
CA GLY A 20 1.87 29.98 35.10
C GLY A 20 1.32 28.59 35.38
N LEU A 21 0.81 28.34 36.60
CA LEU A 21 0.19 27.06 36.95
C LEU A 21 -1.10 26.80 36.18
N LEU A 22 -1.92 27.84 36.00
CA LEU A 22 -3.19 27.75 35.27
C LEU A 22 -2.94 27.46 33.78
N LEU A 23 -1.95 28.14 33.18
CA LEU A 23 -1.48 27.87 31.81
C LEU A 23 -0.93 26.45 31.66
N ALA A 24 -0.14 25.97 32.63
CA ALA A 24 0.49 24.65 32.60
C ALA A 24 -0.47 23.47 32.83
N TRP A 25 -1.72 23.71 33.25
CA TRP A 25 -2.69 22.63 33.51
C TRP A 25 -3.89 22.65 32.56
N GLU A 26 -4.47 23.82 32.29
CA GLU A 26 -5.66 23.92 31.41
C GLU A 26 -5.29 24.07 29.93
N ILE A 27 -4.21 24.80 29.63
CA ILE A 27 -3.85 25.13 28.25
C ILE A 27 -2.82 24.15 27.70
N PHE A 28 -1.90 23.67 28.55
CA PHE A 28 -0.87 22.69 28.18
C PHE A 28 -0.76 21.59 29.24
N PRO A 29 -1.74 20.67 29.34
CA PRO A 29 -1.65 19.57 30.31
C PRO A 29 -0.32 18.82 30.10
N PRO A 30 0.44 18.52 31.18
CA PRO A 30 1.69 17.80 31.06
C PRO A 30 1.41 16.45 30.39
N PRO A 31 2.23 16.03 29.41
CA PRO A 31 2.03 14.73 28.78
C PRO A 31 2.02 13.66 29.87
N PRO A 32 1.12 12.67 29.80
CA PRO A 32 1.05 11.62 30.81
C PRO A 32 2.43 10.96 30.92
N GLY A 33 3.09 11.21 32.06
CA GLY A 33 4.34 10.56 32.39
C GLY A 33 4.08 9.08 32.61
N ASN A 34 4.81 8.22 31.90
CA ASN A 34 4.73 6.76 31.99
C ASN A 34 3.40 6.16 31.51
N ALA A 35 2.84 6.66 30.40
CA ALA A 35 1.74 5.97 29.74
C ALA A 35 2.19 4.56 29.30
N THR A 36 1.58 3.54 29.88
CA THR A 36 1.81 2.14 29.51
C THR A 36 0.75 1.67 28.52
N PRO A 37 1.01 0.58 27.76
CA PRO A 37 -0.01 0.02 26.87
C PRO A 37 -1.34 -0.33 27.57
N ALA A 38 -1.29 -0.61 28.88
CA ALA A 38 -2.47 -0.85 29.71
C ALA A 38 -3.38 0.40 29.87
N ASP A 39 -2.82 1.60 29.79
CA ASP A 39 -3.56 2.86 29.98
C ASP A 39 -4.33 3.31 28.72
N LEU A 40 -4.15 2.61 27.59
CA LEU A 40 -4.88 2.93 26.36
C LEU A 40 -6.39 2.71 26.51
N ALA A 41 -7.18 3.51 25.81
CA ALA A 41 -8.61 3.27 25.71
C ALA A 41 -8.90 1.89 25.05
N PRO A 42 -10.03 1.23 25.37
CA PRO A 42 -10.30 -0.14 24.94
C PRO A 42 -10.19 -0.38 23.42
N ALA A 43 -10.60 0.59 22.59
CA ALA A 43 -10.48 0.49 21.14
C ALA A 43 -9.01 0.46 20.66
N TYR A 44 -8.13 1.20 21.32
CA TYR A 44 -6.71 1.20 21.00
C TYR A 44 -5.97 0.01 21.58
N GLN A 45 -6.47 -0.58 22.68
CA GLN A 45 -5.98 -1.88 23.17
C GLN A 45 -6.28 -2.99 22.15
N ASP A 46 -7.49 -3.01 21.59
CA ASP A 46 -7.86 -3.95 20.52
C ASP A 46 -6.96 -3.76 19.28
N LEU A 47 -6.66 -2.51 18.90
CA LEU A 47 -5.71 -2.22 17.81
C LEU A 47 -4.28 -2.70 18.13
N TRP A 48 -3.82 -2.52 19.36
CA TRP A 48 -2.50 -3.03 19.80
C TRP A 48 -2.40 -4.55 19.65
N ILE A 49 -3.47 -5.27 20.00
CA ILE A 49 -3.57 -6.73 19.83
C ILE A 49 -3.46 -7.11 18.35
N VAL A 50 -4.16 -6.40 17.47
CA VAL A 50 -4.12 -6.62 16.01
C VAL A 50 -2.72 -6.39 15.44
N LEU A 51 -2.03 -5.34 15.88
CA LEU A 51 -0.66 -5.04 15.45
C LEU A 51 0.33 -6.10 15.94
N ALA A 52 0.21 -6.52 17.21
CA ALA A 52 1.03 -7.59 17.76
C ALA A 52 0.83 -8.92 17.01
N ALA A 53 -0.41 -9.26 16.65
CA ALA A 53 -0.72 -10.46 15.88
C ALA A 53 -0.13 -10.41 14.46
N GLN A 54 -0.19 -9.27 13.78
CA GLN A 54 0.40 -9.12 12.44
C GLN A 54 1.93 -9.16 12.47
N ALA A 55 2.56 -8.58 13.50
CA ALA A 55 4.00 -8.69 13.68
C ALA A 55 4.45 -10.16 13.84
N ASP A 56 3.63 -10.98 14.51
CA ASP A 56 3.87 -12.42 14.66
C ASP A 56 3.96 -13.16 13.33
N LEU A 57 3.16 -12.78 12.34
CA LEU A 57 3.20 -13.40 11.01
C LEU A 57 4.51 -13.14 10.26
N VAL A 58 5.15 -11.99 10.53
CA VAL A 58 6.40 -11.60 9.89
C VAL A 58 7.61 -12.16 10.63
N GLU A 59 7.60 -12.09 11.96
CA GLU A 59 8.72 -12.53 12.81
C GLU A 59 8.70 -14.05 13.06
N GLY A 60 7.52 -14.68 13.05
CA GLY A 60 7.35 -16.09 13.37
C GLY A 60 7.60 -16.47 14.83
N ASP A 61 7.74 -15.49 15.74
CA ASP A 61 8.00 -15.70 17.18
C ASP A 61 6.82 -15.25 18.07
N VAL A 62 5.98 -16.23 18.44
CA VAL A 62 4.85 -16.04 19.37
C VAL A 62 5.31 -15.55 20.74
N THR A 63 6.54 -15.88 21.16
CA THR A 63 7.08 -15.47 22.46
C THR A 63 7.35 -13.97 22.50
N ALA A 64 7.75 -13.37 21.38
CA ALA A 64 7.88 -11.93 21.25
C ALA A 64 6.51 -11.25 21.32
N SER A 65 5.52 -11.78 20.60
CA SER A 65 4.13 -11.31 20.61
C SER A 65 3.51 -11.38 22.01
N ARG A 66 3.75 -12.47 22.75
CA ARG A 66 3.32 -12.64 24.14
C ARG A 66 3.91 -11.57 25.06
N ARG A 67 5.22 -11.31 24.98
CA ARG A 67 5.87 -10.25 25.78
C ARG A 67 5.30 -8.85 25.49
N ARG A 68 4.97 -8.56 24.23
CA ARG A 68 4.33 -7.28 23.83
C ARG A 68 2.90 -7.15 24.36
N LEU A 69 2.20 -8.27 24.49
CA LEU A 69 0.83 -8.32 25.02
C LEU A 69 0.80 -8.30 26.54
N GLU A 70 1.81 -8.82 27.22
CA GLU A 70 1.97 -8.70 28.69
C GLU A 70 2.01 -7.22 29.13
N ALA A 71 2.48 -6.31 28.28
CA ALA A 71 2.45 -4.86 28.52
C ALA A 71 1.04 -4.25 28.59
N LEU A 72 0.01 -4.94 28.10
CA LEU A 72 -1.40 -4.54 28.25
C LEU A 72 -1.95 -4.86 29.65
N GLY A 73 -1.30 -5.74 30.42
CA GLY A 73 -1.73 -6.09 31.78
C GLY A 73 -3.13 -6.70 31.91
N LEU A 74 -3.70 -7.23 30.80
CA LEU A 74 -5.07 -7.76 30.79
C LEU A 74 -5.13 -9.15 31.45
N PRO A 75 -6.05 -9.39 32.42
CA PRO A 75 -6.14 -10.66 33.15
C PRO A 75 -6.56 -11.84 32.26
N ASP A 76 -7.39 -11.61 31.24
CA ASP A 76 -7.95 -12.63 30.35
C ASP A 76 -7.51 -12.42 28.89
N LEU A 77 -6.22 -12.17 28.70
CA LEU A 77 -5.64 -11.92 27.38
C LEU A 77 -5.96 -13.00 26.32
N PRO A 78 -5.88 -14.32 26.59
CA PRO A 78 -6.21 -15.33 25.59
C PRO A 78 -7.67 -15.27 25.13
N GLU A 79 -8.61 -15.05 26.06
CA GLU A 79 -10.04 -14.92 25.73
C GLU A 79 -10.34 -13.62 24.97
N ARG A 80 -9.65 -12.52 25.31
CA ARG A 80 -9.79 -11.24 24.61
C ARG A 80 -9.35 -11.34 23.16
N VAL A 81 -8.22 -11.99 22.90
CA VAL A 81 -7.71 -12.21 21.53
C VAL A 81 -8.67 -13.11 20.74
N ARG A 82 -9.20 -14.19 21.37
CA ARG A 82 -10.21 -15.06 20.75
C ARG A 82 -11.46 -14.28 20.36
N ALA A 83 -12.02 -13.49 21.28
CA ALA A 83 -13.22 -12.70 21.04
C ALA A 83 -13.00 -11.65 19.92
N LEU A 84 -11.81 -11.07 19.86
CA LEU A 84 -11.45 -10.12 18.80
C LEU A 84 -11.32 -10.81 17.44
N ALA A 85 -10.74 -12.01 17.39
CA ALA A 85 -10.64 -12.80 16.17
C ALA A 85 -12.03 -13.20 15.64
N GLU A 86 -12.93 -13.63 16.53
CA GLU A 86 -14.32 -13.97 16.19
C GLU A 86 -15.09 -12.75 15.71
N ARG A 87 -14.93 -11.59 16.37
CA ARG A 87 -15.53 -10.32 15.90
C ARG A 87 -15.04 -9.98 14.49
N GLY A 88 -13.74 -10.07 14.24
CA GLY A 88 -13.17 -9.81 12.91
C GLY A 88 -13.73 -10.74 11.83
N LEU A 89 -14.06 -11.98 12.18
CA LEU A 89 -14.73 -12.90 11.26
C LEU A 89 -16.16 -12.44 10.91
N PHE A 90 -16.95 -12.02 11.90
CA PHE A 90 -18.31 -11.54 11.68
C PHE A 90 -18.36 -10.19 10.93
N GLU A 91 -17.38 -9.33 11.18
CA GLU A 91 -17.25 -8.02 10.52
C GLU A 91 -16.55 -8.11 9.15
N ASN A 92 -16.22 -9.32 8.68
CA ASN A 92 -15.57 -9.57 7.40
C ASN A 92 -14.24 -8.81 7.23
N TRP A 93 -13.41 -8.84 8.27
CA TRP A 93 -12.04 -8.31 8.24
C TRP A 93 -11.15 -9.11 7.27
N PRO A 94 -10.00 -8.56 6.84
CA PRO A 94 -9.06 -9.27 5.99
C PRO A 94 -8.67 -10.64 6.57
N LEU A 95 -8.71 -11.68 5.74
CA LEU A 95 -8.47 -13.06 6.17
C LEU A 95 -7.09 -13.22 6.85
N SER A 96 -6.08 -12.52 6.35
CA SER A 96 -4.73 -12.49 6.94
C SER A 96 -4.73 -11.97 8.38
N THR A 97 -5.50 -10.92 8.68
CA THR A 97 -5.64 -10.36 10.02
C THR A 97 -6.34 -11.33 10.95
N VAL A 98 -7.43 -11.97 10.49
CA VAL A 98 -8.18 -12.94 11.29
C VAL A 98 -7.34 -14.19 11.55
N GLN A 99 -6.55 -14.65 10.58
CA GLN A 99 -5.63 -15.77 10.74
C GLN A 99 -4.48 -15.45 11.71
N ALA A 100 -3.95 -14.22 11.66
CA ALA A 100 -2.94 -13.74 12.62
C ALA A 100 -3.47 -13.84 14.05
N LEU A 101 -4.67 -13.30 14.27
CA LEU A 101 -5.34 -13.33 15.57
C LEU A 101 -5.71 -14.77 15.98
N ALA A 102 -6.14 -15.61 15.05
CA ALA A 102 -6.44 -17.02 15.29
C ALA A 102 -5.23 -17.82 15.76
N ARG A 103 -4.10 -17.64 15.07
CA ARG A 103 -2.82 -18.28 15.41
C ARG A 103 -2.34 -17.83 16.78
N LEU A 104 -2.40 -16.53 17.04
CA LEU A 104 -2.03 -15.94 18.33
C LEU A 104 -2.93 -16.45 19.46
N ALA A 105 -4.25 -16.48 19.27
CA ALA A 105 -5.21 -17.02 20.24
C ALA A 105 -4.90 -18.50 20.56
N GLN A 106 -4.67 -19.31 19.54
CA GLN A 106 -4.34 -20.73 19.70
C GLN A 106 -3.01 -20.93 20.44
N ALA A 107 -2.01 -20.11 20.14
CA ALA A 107 -0.70 -20.20 20.78
C ALA A 107 -0.71 -19.69 22.23
N LEU A 108 -1.63 -18.78 22.57
CA LEU A 108 -1.90 -18.36 23.95
C LEU A 108 -2.79 -19.36 24.72
N GLY A 109 -3.27 -20.42 24.07
CA GLY A 109 -4.05 -21.49 24.68
C GLY A 109 -5.57 -21.34 24.58
N ALA A 110 -6.07 -20.27 23.95
CA ALA A 110 -7.49 -20.13 23.63
C ALA A 110 -7.84 -21.00 22.42
N ARG A 111 -8.82 -21.88 22.58
CA ARG A 111 -9.32 -22.73 21.48
C ARG A 111 -10.70 -22.24 21.07
N SER A 112 -10.91 -22.07 19.76
CA SER A 112 -12.26 -21.88 19.23
C SER A 112 -12.45 -22.70 17.96
N PRO A 113 -13.63 -23.34 17.79
CA PRO A 113 -13.90 -24.18 16.62
C PRO A 113 -13.92 -23.37 15.32
N ALA A 114 -14.33 -22.09 15.37
CA ALA A 114 -14.32 -21.21 14.20
C ALA A 114 -12.90 -20.87 13.74
N LEU A 115 -11.98 -20.67 14.68
CA LEU A 115 -10.58 -20.32 14.38
C LEU A 115 -9.80 -21.49 13.77
N VAL A 116 -10.14 -22.74 14.15
CA VAL A 116 -9.53 -23.95 13.55
C VAL A 116 -9.82 -24.05 12.06
N VAL A 117 -11.04 -23.70 11.63
CA VAL A 117 -11.42 -23.69 10.20
C VAL A 117 -10.62 -22.64 9.44
N ILE A 118 -10.44 -21.44 10.02
CA ILE A 118 -9.72 -20.32 9.39
C ILE A 118 -8.22 -20.61 9.23
N LEU A 119 -7.64 -21.33 10.19
CA LEU A 119 -6.25 -21.79 10.12
C LEU A 119 -6.05 -22.95 9.12
N ALA A 120 -7.10 -23.70 8.80
CA ALA A 120 -7.06 -24.73 7.76
C ALA A 120 -7.19 -24.16 6.34
N THR A 121 -7.67 -22.93 6.18
CA THR A 121 -7.71 -22.24 4.89
C THR A 121 -6.31 -21.81 4.46
N PRO A 122 -5.79 -22.27 3.31
CA PRO A 122 -4.45 -21.92 2.86
C PRO A 122 -4.37 -20.44 2.49
N VAL A 123 -3.42 -19.73 3.10
CA VAL A 123 -3.02 -18.39 2.66
C VAL A 123 -2.11 -18.54 1.45
N PRO A 124 -2.29 -17.78 0.36
CA PRO A 124 -1.34 -17.78 -0.74
C PRO A 124 0.04 -17.35 -0.20
N THR A 125 0.94 -18.33 -0.08
CA THR A 125 2.30 -18.14 0.41
C THR A 125 3.15 -17.63 -0.75
N ARG A 126 3.61 -16.38 -0.70
CA ARG A 126 4.63 -15.90 -1.65
C ARG A 126 5.98 -16.55 -1.30
N LEU A 127 6.45 -17.47 -2.14
CA LEU A 127 7.77 -18.10 -2.00
C LEU A 127 8.88 -17.07 -2.31
N PRO A 128 9.92 -16.93 -1.46
CA PRO A 128 11.07 -16.09 -1.78
C PRO A 128 11.88 -16.71 -2.94
N PRO A 129 12.41 -15.91 -3.88
CA PRO A 129 13.23 -16.43 -4.97
C PRO A 129 14.56 -16.98 -4.43
N SER A 130 14.88 -18.22 -4.78
CA SER A 130 16.17 -18.85 -4.47
C SER A 130 17.30 -18.09 -5.19
N PRO A 131 18.43 -17.77 -4.53
CA PRO A 131 19.54 -17.07 -5.18
C PRO A 131 20.25 -18.00 -6.17
N THR A 132 20.10 -17.72 -7.47
CA THR A 132 20.85 -18.39 -8.54
C THR A 132 22.25 -17.77 -8.62
N LEU A 133 23.29 -18.57 -8.36
CA LEU A 133 24.69 -18.15 -8.52
C LEU A 133 24.99 -17.88 -10.01
N ILE A 134 25.38 -16.65 -10.34
CA ILE A 134 25.72 -16.23 -11.70
C ILE A 134 27.18 -16.63 -11.99
N PRO A 135 27.49 -17.42 -13.03
CA PRO A 135 28.86 -17.73 -13.41
C PRO A 135 29.57 -16.51 -14.02
N THR A 136 30.80 -16.27 -13.57
CA THR A 136 31.67 -15.18 -14.04
C THR A 136 32.16 -15.47 -15.46
N ALA A 137 31.83 -14.59 -16.42
CA ALA A 137 32.26 -14.73 -17.81
C ALA A 137 33.73 -14.30 -18.00
N THR A 138 34.53 -15.18 -18.59
CA THR A 138 35.91 -14.93 -19.06
C THR A 138 35.87 -14.16 -20.40
N PRO A 139 36.70 -13.13 -20.64
CA PRO A 139 36.67 -12.39 -21.90
C PRO A 139 37.28 -13.21 -23.05
N SER A 140 36.55 -13.29 -24.16
CA SER A 140 36.96 -13.94 -25.42
C SER A 140 37.63 -12.95 -26.39
N PRO A 141 38.65 -13.36 -27.16
CA PRO A 141 39.42 -12.47 -28.04
C PRO A 141 38.65 -11.96 -29.28
N THR A 142 39.05 -10.76 -29.69
CA THR A 142 38.55 -9.91 -30.77
C THR A 142 38.63 -10.57 -32.16
N PRO A 143 37.54 -10.65 -32.96
CA PRO A 143 37.62 -11.06 -34.35
C PRO A 143 37.99 -9.89 -35.29
N SER A 144 38.82 -10.22 -36.29
CA SER A 144 39.29 -9.41 -37.41
C SER A 144 38.18 -9.14 -38.45
N PRO A 145 38.18 -8.00 -39.17
CA PRO A 145 37.16 -7.70 -40.17
C PRO A 145 37.28 -8.58 -41.43
N SER A 146 36.15 -9.11 -41.89
CA SER A 146 35.98 -9.88 -43.14
C SER A 146 35.07 -9.08 -44.10
N PRO A 147 35.28 -9.14 -45.43
CA PRO A 147 34.71 -8.19 -46.37
C PRO A 147 33.19 -8.30 -46.57
N SER A 148 32.62 -7.12 -46.83
CA SER A 148 31.22 -6.78 -47.07
C SER A 148 30.52 -7.64 -48.13
N PRO A 149 29.37 -8.28 -47.81
CA PRO A 149 28.42 -8.74 -48.81
C PRO A 149 27.44 -7.63 -49.23
N SER A 150 27.20 -7.61 -50.54
CA SER A 150 26.29 -6.77 -51.33
C SER A 150 24.89 -6.55 -50.72
N PRO A 151 24.25 -5.37 -50.92
CA PRO A 151 22.94 -5.07 -50.38
C PRO A 151 21.87 -6.01 -50.96
N THR A 152 21.29 -6.82 -50.09
CA THR A 152 20.09 -7.62 -50.36
C THR A 152 18.88 -6.69 -50.18
N PRO A 153 17.88 -6.69 -51.09
CA PRO A 153 16.74 -5.78 -50.99
C PRO A 153 15.98 -5.97 -49.67
N LEU A 154 15.82 -4.85 -48.98
CA LEU A 154 15.15 -4.72 -47.68
C LEU A 154 13.69 -5.17 -47.80
N PRO A 155 13.19 -6.13 -47.00
CA PRO A 155 11.75 -6.35 -46.90
C PRO A 155 11.13 -5.08 -46.31
N SER A 156 10.07 -4.63 -46.99
CA SER A 156 9.24 -3.49 -46.61
C SER A 156 8.84 -3.57 -45.13
N PRO A 157 8.88 -2.47 -44.36
CA PRO A 157 8.40 -2.46 -42.99
C PRO A 157 6.91 -2.79 -42.99
N SER A 158 6.60 -4.02 -42.58
CA SER A 158 5.24 -4.38 -42.19
C SER A 158 4.81 -3.41 -41.08
N PRO A 159 3.63 -2.78 -41.15
CA PRO A 159 3.17 -1.90 -40.10
C PRO A 159 3.18 -2.67 -38.77
N ALA A 160 3.85 -2.11 -37.77
CA ALA A 160 3.81 -2.60 -36.41
C ALA A 160 2.34 -2.75 -35.98
N PRO A 161 1.96 -3.85 -35.29
CA PRO A 161 0.61 -3.95 -34.77
C PRO A 161 0.35 -2.77 -33.84
N THR A 162 -0.63 -1.96 -34.19
CA THR A 162 -1.14 -0.89 -33.33
C THR A 162 -1.63 -1.55 -32.04
N GLU A 163 -0.87 -1.42 -30.95
CA GLU A 163 -1.27 -1.93 -29.64
C GLU A 163 -2.48 -1.12 -29.14
N GLN A 164 -3.68 -1.64 -29.40
CA GLN A 164 -4.93 -0.99 -29.06
C GLN A 164 -5.46 -1.55 -27.75
N ALA A 165 -5.66 -0.69 -26.75
CA ALA A 165 -6.35 -1.05 -25.52
C ALA A 165 -7.80 -1.45 -25.83
N THR A 166 -8.32 -2.47 -25.15
CA THR A 166 -9.73 -2.86 -25.30
C THR A 166 -10.56 -2.01 -24.35
N VAL A 167 -11.43 -1.17 -24.92
CA VAL A 167 -12.25 -0.21 -24.17
C VAL A 167 -13.65 -0.79 -23.95
N THR A 168 -14.16 -0.70 -22.73
CA THR A 168 -15.56 -1.04 -22.45
C THR A 168 -16.46 0.10 -22.90
N PRO A 169 -17.60 -0.15 -23.58
CA PRO A 169 -18.51 0.92 -23.97
C PRO A 169 -18.96 1.75 -22.75
N PRO A 170 -18.92 3.10 -22.84
CA PRO A 170 -19.20 3.96 -21.70
C PRO A 170 -20.66 3.80 -21.27
N ALA A 171 -20.87 3.54 -19.97
CA ALA A 171 -22.21 3.65 -19.38
C ALA A 171 -22.69 5.12 -19.47
N PRO A 172 -24.00 5.39 -19.60
CA PRO A 172 -24.54 6.74 -19.80
C PRO A 172 -24.08 7.79 -18.77
N ASN A 173 -23.72 7.34 -17.56
CA ASN A 173 -23.23 8.18 -16.45
C ASN A 173 -21.99 7.54 -15.78
N GLY A 174 -21.14 6.87 -16.54
CA GLY A 174 -19.96 6.17 -16.03
C GLY A 174 -18.64 6.89 -16.34
N PRO A 175 -17.54 6.51 -15.67
CA PRO A 175 -16.20 6.94 -16.04
C PRO A 175 -15.86 6.52 -17.48
N ALA A 176 -15.31 7.44 -18.27
CA ALA A 176 -14.98 7.23 -19.67
C ALA A 176 -13.47 7.35 -19.92
N LEU A 177 -12.93 6.45 -20.73
CA LEU A 177 -11.56 6.54 -21.20
C LEU A 177 -11.42 7.69 -22.22
N LEU A 178 -10.53 8.64 -21.95
CA LEU A 178 -10.19 9.70 -22.92
C LEU A 178 -9.09 9.24 -23.86
N GLU A 179 -8.03 8.70 -23.27
CA GLU A 179 -6.79 8.44 -23.98
C GLU A 179 -6.03 7.31 -23.30
N SER A 180 -5.40 6.45 -24.11
CA SER A 180 -4.49 5.40 -23.67
C SER A 180 -3.28 5.38 -24.59
N GLN A 181 -2.08 5.55 -24.05
CA GLN A 181 -0.83 5.50 -24.81
C GLN A 181 0.10 4.44 -24.22
N ALA A 182 0.62 3.57 -25.08
CA ALA A 182 1.68 2.63 -24.70
C ALA A 182 3.05 3.35 -24.68
N ARG A 183 3.89 2.98 -23.70
CA ARG A 183 5.26 3.50 -23.50
C ARG A 183 6.20 2.33 -23.30
N CYS A 184 7.24 2.23 -24.11
CA CYS A 184 8.27 1.23 -23.92
C CYS A 184 9.25 1.64 -22.83
N GLU A 185 9.39 0.81 -21.79
CA GLU A 185 10.23 1.11 -20.63
C GLU A 185 10.86 -0.16 -20.07
N THR A 186 12.03 -0.04 -19.44
CA THR A 186 12.70 -1.17 -18.76
C THR A 186 11.94 -1.61 -17.51
N THR A 187 11.25 -0.67 -16.85
CA THR A 187 10.32 -0.92 -15.74
C THR A 187 8.92 -0.46 -16.14
N PRO A 188 8.03 -1.36 -16.58
CA PRO A 188 6.73 -0.96 -17.10
C PRO A 188 5.85 -0.41 -15.96
N LEU A 189 5.33 0.80 -16.16
CA LEU A 189 4.49 1.50 -15.20
C LEU A 189 3.14 1.84 -15.83
N LEU A 190 2.05 1.59 -15.10
CA LEU A 190 0.72 2.05 -15.44
C LEU A 190 0.48 3.40 -14.77
N ARG A 191 0.45 4.48 -15.54
CA ARG A 191 0.10 5.83 -15.08
C ARG A 191 -1.36 6.11 -15.37
N ILE A 192 -2.07 6.58 -14.37
CA ILE A 192 -3.50 6.86 -14.45
C ILE A 192 -3.71 8.32 -14.05
N TYR A 193 -4.35 9.08 -14.93
CA TYR A 193 -4.76 10.45 -14.69
C TYR A 193 -6.28 10.53 -14.73
N VAL A 194 -6.87 10.99 -13.63
CA VAL A 194 -8.32 11.15 -13.51
C VAL A 194 -8.70 12.62 -13.54
N PHE A 195 -9.66 12.94 -14.41
CA PHE A 195 -10.20 14.29 -14.61
C PHE A 195 -11.71 14.33 -14.30
N ASP A 196 -12.23 15.50 -13.94
CA ASP A 196 -13.68 15.77 -13.90
C ASP A 196 -14.25 16.12 -15.29
N SER A 197 -15.56 16.42 -15.33
CA SER A 197 -16.26 16.88 -16.53
C SER A 197 -15.67 18.16 -17.13
N GLU A 198 -15.03 19.00 -16.32
CA GLU A 198 -14.37 20.24 -16.72
C GLU A 198 -12.90 20.05 -17.14
N GLY A 199 -12.38 18.82 -17.09
CA GLY A 199 -11.00 18.50 -17.44
C GLY A 199 -9.98 18.85 -16.36
N ARG A 200 -10.40 19.09 -15.12
CA ARG A 200 -9.51 19.34 -13.98
C ARG A 200 -9.14 18.03 -13.29
N PRO A 201 -7.88 17.89 -12.84
CA PRO A 201 -7.45 16.68 -12.13
C PRO A 201 -8.20 16.52 -10.80
N ARG A 202 -8.63 15.29 -10.47
CA ARG A 202 -9.39 15.01 -9.25
C ARG A 202 -8.62 14.13 -8.27
N ALA A 203 -8.35 14.65 -7.07
CA ALA A 203 -7.80 13.90 -5.95
C ALA A 203 -8.85 13.05 -5.23
N GLY A 204 -8.38 12.00 -4.54
CA GLY A 204 -9.20 11.14 -3.69
C GLY A 204 -10.08 10.13 -4.43
N VAL A 205 -9.91 9.96 -5.74
CA VAL A 205 -10.66 9.00 -6.53
C VAL A 205 -10.08 7.61 -6.30
N ARG A 206 -10.94 6.65 -5.93
CA ARG A 206 -10.55 5.26 -5.70
C ARG A 206 -10.50 4.50 -7.02
N LEU A 207 -9.36 3.92 -7.33
CA LEU A 207 -9.10 3.13 -8.52
C LEU A 207 -8.91 1.67 -8.12
N TRP A 208 -9.46 0.76 -8.92
CA TRP A 208 -9.33 -0.68 -8.76
C TRP A 208 -8.55 -1.22 -9.95
N VAL A 209 -7.30 -1.59 -9.76
CA VAL A 209 -6.45 -2.15 -10.81
C VAL A 209 -6.35 -3.65 -10.59
N SER A 210 -7.06 -4.43 -11.42
CA SER A 210 -7.01 -5.89 -11.37
C SER A 210 -5.95 -6.40 -12.33
N GLY A 211 -4.87 -6.98 -11.80
CA GLY A 211 -3.77 -7.56 -12.56
C GLY A 211 -3.49 -9.03 -12.19
N PRO A 212 -2.45 -9.65 -12.76
CA PRO A 212 -2.09 -11.04 -12.48
C PRO A 212 -1.61 -11.29 -11.03
N GLN A 213 -1.15 -10.25 -10.33
CA GLN A 213 -0.73 -10.33 -8.92
C GLN A 213 -1.88 -10.14 -7.92
N GLY A 214 -3.09 -9.89 -8.42
CA GLY A 214 -4.27 -9.54 -7.63
C GLY A 214 -4.81 -8.15 -7.99
N THR A 215 -5.83 -7.72 -7.25
CA THR A 215 -6.43 -6.40 -7.40
C THR A 215 -5.82 -5.42 -6.40
N GLU A 216 -5.28 -4.32 -6.91
CA GLU A 216 -4.74 -3.23 -6.11
C GLU A 216 -5.72 -2.06 -6.08
N THR A 217 -5.90 -1.47 -4.90
CA THR A 217 -6.70 -0.25 -4.73
C THR A 217 -5.77 0.95 -4.59
N LEU A 218 -5.92 1.91 -5.49
CA LEU A 218 -5.13 3.14 -5.52
C LEU A 218 -6.03 4.34 -5.25
N LEU A 219 -5.46 5.41 -4.72
CA LEU A 219 -6.15 6.70 -4.57
C LEU A 219 -5.40 7.77 -5.35
N THR A 220 -6.11 8.58 -6.14
CA THR A 220 -5.49 9.70 -6.86
C THR A 220 -5.04 10.81 -5.92
N GLY A 221 -3.95 11.49 -6.27
CA GLY A 221 -3.44 12.64 -5.52
C GLY A 221 -2.53 12.30 -4.33
N LEU A 222 -2.19 11.02 -4.15
CA LEU A 222 -1.27 10.59 -3.08
C LEU A 222 0.22 10.79 -3.42
N LYS A 223 0.55 11.15 -4.68
CA LYS A 223 1.95 11.33 -5.12
C LYS A 223 2.30 12.82 -5.23
N PRO A 224 3.13 13.37 -4.33
CA PRO A 224 3.49 14.78 -4.36
C PRO A 224 4.24 15.12 -5.66
N GLY A 225 3.89 16.25 -6.29
CA GLY A 225 4.54 16.76 -7.49
C GLY A 225 4.04 16.22 -8.84
N MET A 226 3.17 15.18 -8.86
CA MET A 226 2.65 14.59 -10.10
C MET A 226 1.23 15.04 -10.48
N GLY A 227 0.62 15.88 -9.64
CA GLY A 227 -0.73 16.43 -9.83
C GLY A 227 -1.81 15.71 -9.01
N GLU A 228 -2.91 16.42 -8.74
CA GLU A 228 -3.99 15.96 -7.86
C GLU A 228 -4.74 14.73 -8.40
N GLY A 229 -4.74 14.51 -9.71
CA GLY A 229 -5.46 13.42 -10.38
C GLY A 229 -4.61 12.18 -10.66
N TYR A 230 -3.37 12.14 -10.20
CA TYR A 230 -2.40 11.11 -10.58
C TYR A 230 -2.40 9.91 -9.62
N ALA A 231 -2.30 8.72 -10.20
CA ALA A 231 -1.94 7.48 -9.53
C ALA A 231 -1.08 6.61 -10.45
N ASP A 232 -0.22 5.78 -9.88
CA ASP A 232 0.58 4.81 -10.63
C ASP A 232 0.74 3.48 -9.93
N VAL A 233 0.94 2.43 -10.74
CA VAL A 233 1.21 1.07 -10.26
C VAL A 233 2.21 0.39 -11.18
N GLN A 234 3.12 -0.38 -10.58
CA GLN A 234 4.10 -1.15 -11.31
C GLN A 234 3.43 -2.31 -12.04
N MET A 235 3.66 -2.40 -13.35
CA MET A 235 3.16 -3.51 -14.14
C MET A 235 4.15 -4.68 -14.09
N THR A 236 3.64 -5.90 -14.16
CA THR A 236 4.42 -7.10 -14.35
C THR A 236 4.56 -7.39 -15.84
N PRO A 237 5.72 -7.88 -16.29
CA PRO A 237 5.89 -8.47 -17.61
C PRO A 237 4.76 -9.42 -17.99
N GLN A 238 4.20 -9.29 -19.20
CA GLN A 238 3.13 -10.15 -19.74
C GLN A 238 1.80 -10.14 -18.95
N GLY A 239 1.57 -9.18 -18.06
CA GLY A 239 0.31 -9.07 -17.33
C GLY A 239 -0.80 -8.35 -18.10
N THR A 240 -2.04 -8.84 -17.97
CA THR A 240 -3.24 -8.11 -18.37
C THR A 240 -3.83 -7.39 -17.15
N TYR A 241 -4.14 -6.11 -17.32
CA TYR A 241 -4.58 -5.18 -16.30
C TYR A 241 -5.95 -4.60 -16.67
N ARG A 242 -6.89 -4.65 -15.73
CA ARG A 242 -8.21 -4.02 -15.85
C ARG A 242 -8.33 -2.86 -14.89
N LEU A 243 -8.71 -1.69 -15.39
CA LEU A 243 -8.88 -0.49 -14.58
C LEU A 243 -10.37 -0.22 -14.31
N GLY A 244 -10.79 -0.35 -13.06
CA GLY A 244 -12.07 0.14 -12.54
C GLY A 244 -11.90 1.49 -11.83
N VAL A 245 -12.89 2.37 -11.95
CA VAL A 245 -12.89 3.71 -11.34
C VAL A 245 -14.11 3.84 -10.45
N GLU A 246 -13.91 4.23 -9.19
CA GLU A 246 -14.85 4.23 -8.05
C GLU A 246 -15.39 2.85 -7.65
N ARG A 247 -15.60 1.96 -8.62
CA ARG A 247 -16.05 0.58 -8.46
C ARG A 247 -15.10 -0.38 -9.20
N PRO A 248 -15.00 -1.65 -8.75
CA PRO A 248 -14.15 -2.64 -9.40
C PRO A 248 -14.65 -3.04 -10.79
N GLU A 249 -15.97 -3.02 -11.01
CA GLU A 249 -16.61 -3.31 -12.29
C GLU A 249 -17.74 -2.30 -12.59
N PRO A 250 -18.03 -2.02 -13.87
CA PRO A 250 -17.30 -2.49 -15.06
C PRO A 250 -15.91 -1.83 -15.19
N ALA A 251 -14.95 -2.58 -15.72
CA ALA A 251 -13.63 -2.02 -16.04
C ALA A 251 -13.77 -0.99 -17.18
N VAL A 252 -13.16 0.18 -17.04
CA VAL A 252 -13.14 1.25 -18.04
C VAL A 252 -12.26 0.85 -19.23
N VAL A 253 -11.13 0.20 -18.96
CA VAL A 253 -10.18 -0.24 -19.96
C VAL A 253 -9.45 -1.50 -19.53
N GLU A 254 -9.13 -2.35 -20.51
CA GLU A 254 -8.24 -3.50 -20.37
C GLU A 254 -6.94 -3.26 -21.16
N LEU A 255 -5.82 -3.38 -20.45
CA LEU A 255 -4.47 -3.04 -20.90
C LEU A 255 -3.60 -4.29 -20.78
N THR A 256 -2.74 -4.57 -21.75
CA THR A 256 -1.86 -5.74 -21.69
C THR A 256 -0.41 -5.32 -21.89
N ALA A 257 0.48 -5.79 -21.02
CA ALA A 257 1.91 -5.57 -21.14
C ALA A 257 2.51 -6.54 -22.15
N HIS A 258 3.04 -6.02 -23.25
CA HIS A 258 3.72 -6.78 -24.29
C HIS A 258 5.23 -6.51 -24.26
N PRO A 259 6.06 -7.46 -24.72
CA PRO A 259 7.47 -7.18 -24.93
C PRO A 259 7.60 -6.20 -26.09
N CYS A 260 8.35 -5.12 -25.90
CA CYS A 260 8.63 -4.18 -26.98
C CYS A 260 10.13 -3.97 -27.17
N ALA A 261 10.53 -3.69 -28.42
CA ALA A 261 11.92 -3.70 -28.82
C ALA A 261 12.62 -2.38 -28.46
N GLU A 262 13.77 -2.53 -27.79
CA GLU A 262 14.88 -1.59 -27.61
C GLU A 262 14.57 -0.19 -27.06
N VAL A 263 14.67 -0.06 -25.74
CA VAL A 263 15.03 1.21 -25.11
C VAL A 263 16.47 1.06 -24.64
N ALA A 264 17.40 1.81 -25.26
CA ALA A 264 18.82 1.84 -24.87
C ALA A 264 19.54 0.47 -24.86
N GLY A 265 19.19 -0.44 -25.77
CA GLY A 265 19.87 -1.74 -25.92
C GLY A 265 19.49 -2.81 -24.89
N GLN A 266 18.44 -2.59 -24.09
CA GLN A 266 17.84 -3.60 -23.20
C GLN A 266 16.41 -3.94 -23.64
N ALA A 267 15.99 -5.19 -23.38
CA ALA A 267 14.62 -5.63 -23.60
C ALA A 267 13.67 -4.89 -22.65
N GLY A 268 12.70 -4.16 -23.21
CA GLY A 268 11.70 -3.40 -22.47
C GLY A 268 10.33 -4.06 -22.48
N TRP A 269 9.45 -3.56 -21.62
CA TRP A 269 8.05 -3.94 -21.52
C TRP A 269 7.17 -2.71 -21.73
N THR A 270 5.95 -2.91 -22.25
CA THR A 270 5.01 -1.80 -22.42
C THR A 270 4.40 -1.38 -21.10
N GLY A 271 4.76 -0.18 -20.65
CA GLY A 271 4.00 0.62 -19.71
C GLY A 271 2.85 1.34 -20.41
N TRP A 272 1.89 1.81 -19.64
CA TRP A 272 0.69 2.45 -20.16
C TRP A 272 0.45 3.79 -19.48
N GLU A 273 0.03 4.79 -20.25
CA GLU A 273 -0.45 6.08 -19.76
C GLU A 273 -1.93 6.20 -20.13
N VAL A 274 -2.79 6.35 -19.12
CA VAL A 274 -4.25 6.29 -19.26
C VAL A 274 -4.86 7.55 -18.68
N ARG A 275 -5.77 8.16 -19.42
CA ARG A 275 -6.55 9.34 -19.01
C ARG A 275 -8.02 8.97 -18.94
N VAL A 276 -8.63 9.18 -17.79
CA VAL A 276 -10.04 8.86 -17.52
C VAL A 276 -10.76 10.12 -17.10
N ARG A 277 -11.99 10.31 -17.57
CA ARG A 277 -12.89 11.37 -17.11
C ARG A 277 -14.04 10.78 -16.33
N LEU A 278 -14.33 11.41 -15.21
CA LEU A 278 -15.52 11.17 -14.41
C LEU A 278 -16.74 11.90 -15.03
N PRO A 279 -17.95 11.36 -14.84
CA PRO A 279 -19.18 12.03 -15.26
C PRO A 279 -19.37 13.40 -14.62
#